data_AF-A0A8J1JAX9-F1
#
_entry.id   AF-A0A8J1JAX9-F1
#
_cell.length_a   1.000
_cell.length_b   1.000
_cell.length_c   1.000
_cell.angle_alpha   90.00
_cell.angle_beta   90.00
_cell.angle_gamma   90.00
#
_symmetry.space_group_name_H-M   'P 1'
#
loop_
_entity.id
_entity.type
_entity.pdbx_description
1 polymer ?
#
loop_
_entity_poly.entity_id
_entity_poly.type
_entity_poly.pdbx_seq_one_letter_code
_entity_poly.pdbx_strand_id
1 'polypeptide(L)'
;MNIILEYMFLLFIAVYSYMESFVKLFLPVNRKSVAGNIVLITGSGHGIGRRTALEFAKHESILVLWDINQKGVEETADECRKLGATAYAFVVDCSTRNDIYRCAEKTTKSFLSAMMKKDRGHIVTVASIAGQLGVPYLVDYCASKFGLVGFHESLTSELKLLGKDGVKTTCLCPVFVNTGFVQNPSTRVWPVLKTEDVVKCLMEGILTNKKMIIVPSSVKYSLIMNQFLPERVIATMTKMQDIQFSTPYRCDKKED
;
A
#
# COMPACT_ATOMS: atom_id res chain seq x y z
N MET A 1 -28.72 28.38 6.41
CA MET A 1 -28.41 27.02 5.91
C MET A 1 -29.23 26.04 6.74
N ASN A 2 -30.12 25.28 6.13
CA ASN A 2 -31.17 24.55 6.85
C ASN A 2 -30.69 23.11 7.13
N ILE A 3 -30.33 22.81 8.37
CA ILE A 3 -29.65 21.56 8.75
C ILE A 3 -30.43 20.30 8.33
N ILE A 4 -31.76 20.36 8.38
CA ILE A 4 -32.66 19.28 7.94
C ILE A 4 -32.47 19.01 6.44
N LEU A 5 -32.30 20.06 5.62
CA LEU A 5 -32.10 19.94 4.18
C LEU A 5 -30.73 19.32 3.86
N GLU A 6 -29.69 19.64 4.63
CA GLU A 6 -28.35 19.04 4.48
C GLU A 6 -28.38 17.54 4.79
N TYR A 7 -29.05 17.13 5.88
CA TYR A 7 -29.21 15.72 6.22
C TYR A 7 -30.02 14.96 5.16
N MET A 8 -31.09 15.56 4.62
CA MET A 8 -31.85 14.95 3.53
C MET A 8 -31.00 14.79 2.26
N PHE A 9 -30.19 15.80 1.92
CA PHE A 9 -29.29 15.76 0.78
C PHE A 9 -28.19 14.70 0.95
N LEU A 10 -27.60 14.61 2.14
CA LEU A 10 -26.63 13.57 2.48
C LEU A 10 -27.24 12.17 2.39
N LEU A 11 -28.45 11.97 2.91
CA LEU A 11 -29.16 10.70 2.83
C LEU A 11 -29.43 10.31 1.37
N PHE A 12 -29.87 11.26 0.56
CA PHE A 12 -30.08 11.03 -0.87
C PHE A 12 -28.78 10.61 -1.58
N ILE A 13 -27.68 11.34 -1.36
CA ILE A 13 -26.37 10.98 -1.91
C ILE A 13 -25.94 9.59 -1.43
N ALA A 14 -26.14 9.27 -0.15
CA ALA A 14 -25.77 7.97 0.41
C ALA A 14 -26.54 6.84 -0.28
N VAL A 15 -27.87 6.95 -0.36
CA VAL A 15 -28.73 5.95 -1.02
C VAL A 15 -28.32 5.80 -2.49
N TYR A 16 -28.17 6.90 -3.22
CA TYR A 16 -27.71 6.88 -4.60
C TYR A 16 -26.34 6.19 -4.76
N SER A 17 -25.39 6.51 -3.89
CA SER A 17 -24.02 5.95 -3.94
C SER A 17 -24.00 4.44 -3.64
N TYR A 18 -24.84 3.97 -2.71
CA TYR A 18 -24.99 2.54 -2.45
C TYR A 18 -25.65 1.80 -3.62
N MET A 19 -26.69 2.40 -4.23
CA MET A 19 -27.33 1.83 -5.43
C MET A 19 -26.36 1.77 -6.61
N GLU A 20 -25.59 2.84 -6.86
CA GLU A 20 -24.56 2.86 -7.91
C GLU A 20 -23.47 1.79 -7.65
N SER A 21 -23.04 1.65 -6.40
CA SER A 21 -22.07 0.62 -6.00
C SER A 21 -22.62 -0.80 -6.18
N PHE A 22 -23.90 -1.00 -5.92
CA PHE A 22 -24.58 -2.28 -6.14
C PHE A 22 -24.65 -2.63 -7.63
N VAL A 23 -25.01 -1.67 -8.49
CA VAL A 23 -25.01 -1.89 -9.95
C VAL A 23 -23.59 -2.20 -10.46
N LYS A 24 -22.58 -1.48 -9.97
CA LYS A 24 -21.16 -1.73 -10.32
C LYS A 24 -20.65 -3.12 -9.92
N LEU A 25 -21.33 -3.82 -9.01
CA LEU A 25 -20.99 -5.21 -8.64
C LEU A 25 -21.21 -6.19 -9.82
N PHE A 26 -22.14 -5.87 -10.71
CA PHE A 26 -22.49 -6.72 -11.86
C PHE A 26 -21.83 -6.29 -13.17
N LEU A 27 -21.14 -5.14 -13.18
CA LEU A 27 -20.44 -4.63 -14.36
C LEU A 27 -18.98 -5.12 -14.39
N PRO A 28 -18.46 -5.53 -15.56
CA PRO A 28 -17.06 -5.87 -15.70
C PRO A 28 -16.19 -4.64 -15.44
N VAL A 29 -15.11 -4.81 -14.68
CA VAL A 29 -14.18 -3.72 -14.38
C VAL A 29 -13.18 -3.58 -15.52
N ASN A 30 -13.17 -2.43 -16.17
CA ASN A 30 -12.23 -2.14 -17.25
C ASN A 30 -10.81 -1.93 -16.70
N ARG A 31 -9.82 -2.52 -17.37
CA ARG A 31 -8.40 -2.27 -17.11
C ARG A 31 -7.94 -1.05 -17.87
N LYS A 32 -7.28 -0.11 -17.19
CA LYS A 32 -6.63 1.04 -17.84
C LYS A 32 -5.23 0.69 -18.34
N SER A 33 -4.73 1.44 -19.31
CA SER A 33 -3.30 1.45 -19.63
C SER A 33 -2.53 2.31 -18.62
N VAL A 34 -1.32 1.88 -18.29
CA VAL A 34 -0.36 2.64 -17.44
C VAL A 34 0.86 3.12 -18.22
N ALA A 35 0.88 2.93 -19.53
CA ALA A 35 1.95 3.43 -20.40
C ALA A 35 2.06 4.96 -20.31
N GLY A 36 3.27 5.45 -20.11
CA GLY A 36 3.58 6.88 -19.95
C GLY A 36 3.04 7.53 -18.68
N ASN A 37 2.36 6.80 -17.79
CA ASN A 37 1.97 7.33 -16.49
C ASN A 37 3.19 7.37 -15.57
N ILE A 38 3.29 8.43 -14.76
CA ILE A 38 4.28 8.51 -13.69
C ILE A 38 3.78 7.66 -12.51
N VAL A 39 4.63 6.75 -12.03
CA VAL A 39 4.37 5.82 -10.93
C VAL A 39 5.48 5.96 -9.91
N LEU A 40 5.12 6.38 -8.69
CA LEU A 40 6.04 6.45 -7.57
C LEU A 40 5.91 5.20 -6.69
N ILE A 41 7.03 4.54 -6.38
CA ILE A 41 7.09 3.32 -5.56
C ILE A 41 8.09 3.56 -4.42
N THR A 42 7.62 3.42 -3.18
CA THR A 42 8.46 3.43 -1.97
C THR A 42 8.88 2.02 -1.57
N GLY A 43 10.04 1.87 -0.90
CA GLY A 43 10.59 0.55 -0.57
C GLY A 43 10.96 -0.26 -1.81
N SER A 44 11.38 0.43 -2.87
CA SER A 44 11.61 -0.14 -4.20
C SER A 44 12.96 -0.85 -4.35
N GLY A 45 13.84 -0.76 -3.36
CA GLY A 45 15.17 -1.34 -3.39
C GLY A 45 15.20 -2.84 -3.18
N HIS A 46 14.12 -3.47 -2.71
CA HIS A 46 14.06 -4.92 -2.46
C HIS A 46 12.62 -5.46 -2.45
N GLY A 47 12.48 -6.78 -2.32
CA GLY A 47 11.21 -7.46 -2.05
C GLY A 47 10.08 -7.11 -3.02
N ILE A 48 8.90 -6.80 -2.45
CA ILE A 48 7.68 -6.49 -3.23
C ILE A 48 7.88 -5.21 -4.03
N GLY A 49 8.43 -4.14 -3.44
CA GLY A 49 8.60 -2.86 -4.13
C GLY A 49 9.48 -2.98 -5.38
N ARG A 50 10.58 -3.74 -5.28
CA ARG A 50 11.43 -4.06 -6.45
C ARG A 50 10.63 -4.79 -7.52
N ARG A 51 9.92 -5.86 -7.17
CA ARG A 51 9.15 -6.66 -8.14
C ARG A 51 7.99 -5.87 -8.76
N THR A 52 7.33 -5.00 -8.00
CA THR A 52 6.33 -4.06 -8.51
C THR A 52 6.92 -3.10 -9.52
N ALA A 53 8.11 -2.55 -9.25
CA ALA A 53 8.78 -1.65 -10.19
C ALA A 53 9.08 -2.35 -11.52
N LEU A 54 9.61 -3.57 -11.47
CA LEU A 54 9.89 -4.38 -12.67
C LEU A 54 8.62 -4.70 -13.46
N GLU A 55 7.50 -4.96 -12.79
CA GLU A 55 6.25 -5.25 -13.48
C GLU A 55 5.69 -4.01 -14.18
N PHE A 56 5.74 -2.84 -13.54
CA PHE A 56 5.40 -1.58 -14.19
C PHE A 56 6.34 -1.21 -15.33
N ALA A 57 7.61 -1.60 -15.25
CA ALA A 57 8.56 -1.34 -16.31
C ALA A 57 8.14 -2.02 -17.62
N LYS A 58 7.58 -3.25 -17.54
CA LYS A 58 7.02 -3.97 -18.70
C LYS A 58 5.81 -3.28 -19.33
N HIS A 59 5.16 -2.36 -18.61
CA HIS A 59 4.02 -1.59 -19.09
C HIS A 59 4.38 -0.14 -19.47
N GLU A 60 5.67 0.15 -19.73
CA GLU A 60 6.16 1.43 -20.24
C GLU A 60 5.79 2.64 -19.34
N SER A 61 5.68 2.42 -18.04
CA SER A 61 5.47 3.50 -17.06
C SER A 61 6.75 4.29 -16.81
N ILE A 62 6.60 5.54 -16.37
CA ILE A 62 7.71 6.37 -15.88
C ILE A 62 7.81 6.15 -14.36
N LEU A 63 8.88 5.49 -13.92
CA LEU A 63 9.07 5.06 -12.55
C LEU A 63 9.87 6.06 -11.72
N VAL A 64 9.39 6.33 -10.51
CA VAL A 64 10.09 7.08 -9.48
C VAL A 64 10.23 6.17 -8.27
N LEU A 65 11.47 5.77 -7.99
CA LEU A 65 11.81 4.70 -7.06
C LEU A 65 12.46 5.30 -5.83
N TRP A 66 11.86 5.08 -4.66
CA TRP A 66 12.36 5.51 -3.36
C TRP A 66 12.78 4.30 -2.53
N ASP A 67 13.93 4.38 -1.88
CA ASP A 67 14.37 3.44 -0.85
C ASP A 67 15.41 4.09 0.08
N ILE A 68 15.59 3.54 1.27
CA ILE A 68 16.68 3.97 2.17
C ILE A 68 18.02 3.36 1.73
N ASN A 69 18.00 2.21 1.06
CA ASN A 69 19.18 1.53 0.56
C ASN A 69 19.55 2.04 -0.85
N GLN A 70 20.62 2.82 -0.93
CA GLN A 70 21.12 3.39 -2.18
C GLN A 70 21.40 2.33 -3.25
N LYS A 71 22.17 1.30 -2.90
CA LYS A 71 22.52 0.22 -3.84
C LYS A 71 21.28 -0.50 -4.35
N GLY A 72 20.35 -0.82 -3.44
CA GLY A 72 19.13 -1.53 -3.75
C GLY A 72 18.22 -0.78 -4.73
N VAL A 73 18.05 0.54 -4.53
CA VAL A 73 17.19 1.37 -5.41
C VAL A 73 17.83 1.62 -6.78
N GLU A 74 19.16 1.79 -6.82
CA GLU A 74 19.91 1.95 -8.08
C GLU A 74 19.84 0.68 -8.92
N GLU A 75 20.06 -0.50 -8.31
CA GLU A 75 19.90 -1.80 -8.98
C GLU A 75 18.50 -1.98 -9.57
N THR A 76 17.45 -1.70 -8.78
CA THR A 76 16.06 -1.79 -9.27
C THR A 76 15.83 -0.84 -10.45
N ALA A 77 16.35 0.40 -10.38
CA ALA A 77 16.19 1.36 -11.46
C ALA A 77 16.89 0.90 -12.75
N ASP A 78 18.09 0.32 -12.66
CA ASP A 78 18.83 -0.21 -13.80
C ASP A 78 18.12 -1.40 -14.45
N GLU A 79 17.57 -2.31 -13.65
CA GLU A 79 16.74 -3.40 -14.16
C GLU A 79 15.48 -2.88 -14.88
N CYS A 80 14.82 -1.86 -14.31
CA CYS A 80 13.66 -1.22 -14.95
C CYS A 80 14.04 -0.55 -16.29
N ARG A 81 15.19 0.11 -16.37
CA ARG A 81 15.70 0.72 -17.61
C ARG A 81 16.02 -0.31 -18.68
N LYS A 82 16.58 -1.47 -18.29
CA LYS A 82 16.81 -2.61 -19.20
C LYS A 82 15.51 -3.16 -19.80
N LEU A 83 14.39 -3.03 -19.08
CA LEU A 83 13.06 -3.40 -19.57
C LEU A 83 12.40 -2.33 -20.46
N GLY A 84 13.09 -1.21 -20.74
CA GLY A 84 12.61 -0.14 -21.63
C GLY A 84 11.86 0.99 -20.93
N ALA A 85 11.73 0.97 -19.60
CA ALA A 85 11.05 2.01 -18.85
C ALA A 85 11.99 3.17 -18.48
N THR A 86 11.42 4.37 -18.32
CA THR A 86 12.14 5.49 -17.70
C THR A 86 12.09 5.31 -16.18
N ALA A 87 13.23 5.19 -15.51
CA ALA A 87 13.28 5.03 -14.04
C ALA A 87 14.24 6.01 -13.38
N TYR A 88 13.77 6.67 -12.31
CA TYR A 88 14.53 7.59 -11.47
C TYR A 88 14.66 7.02 -10.05
N ALA A 89 15.87 6.92 -9.53
CA ALA A 89 16.14 6.42 -8.18
C ALA A 89 16.41 7.58 -7.21
N PHE A 90 15.86 7.51 -6.00
CA PHE A 90 16.09 8.45 -4.93
C PHE A 90 16.30 7.72 -3.61
N VAL A 91 17.34 8.12 -2.88
CA VAL A 91 17.56 7.67 -1.51
C VAL A 91 16.68 8.49 -0.58
N VAL A 92 15.69 7.84 0.05
CA VAL A 92 14.71 8.50 0.90
C VAL A 92 14.45 7.66 2.14
N ASP A 93 14.71 8.26 3.30
CA ASP A 93 14.20 7.74 4.56
C ASP A 93 12.75 8.19 4.76
N CYS A 94 11.81 7.25 4.56
CA CYS A 94 10.38 7.50 4.77
C CYS A 94 9.97 7.62 6.25
N SER A 95 10.88 7.41 7.21
CA SER A 95 10.60 7.71 8.63
C SER A 95 10.79 9.19 8.96
N THR A 96 11.56 9.91 8.13
CA THR A 96 11.92 11.30 8.39
C THR A 96 11.09 12.24 7.51
N ARG A 97 10.25 13.06 8.15
CA ARG A 97 9.41 14.07 7.50
C ARG A 97 10.20 15.00 6.57
N ASN A 98 11.39 15.45 6.98
CA ASN A 98 12.24 16.34 6.18
C ASN A 98 12.75 15.65 4.90
N ASP A 99 13.08 14.36 4.97
CA ASP A 99 13.53 13.59 3.82
C ASP A 99 12.39 13.34 2.85
N ILE A 100 11.20 12.99 3.38
CA ILE A 100 9.98 12.91 2.59
C ILE A 100 9.72 14.25 1.91
N TYR A 101 9.73 15.38 2.61
CA TYR A 101 9.45 16.68 1.98
C TYR A 101 10.52 17.14 1.00
N ARG A 102 11.80 16.90 1.26
CA ARG A 102 12.88 17.24 0.33
C ARG A 102 12.79 16.42 -0.95
N CYS A 103 12.60 15.12 -0.81
CA CYS A 103 12.47 14.23 -1.96
C CYS A 103 11.13 14.44 -2.63
N ALA A 104 10.04 14.65 -1.89
CA ALA A 104 8.76 15.08 -2.43
C ALA A 104 8.88 16.45 -3.08
N GLU A 105 9.72 17.38 -2.66
CA GLU A 105 9.89 18.64 -3.38
C GLU A 105 10.57 18.41 -4.73
N LYS A 106 11.55 17.51 -4.78
CA LYS A 106 12.23 17.12 -6.01
C LYS A 106 11.37 16.25 -6.94
N THR A 107 10.60 15.31 -6.38
CA THR A 107 9.79 14.33 -7.11
C THR A 107 8.30 14.65 -7.08
N THR A 108 7.68 14.97 -5.96
CA THR A 108 6.23 15.22 -5.80
C THR A 108 5.83 16.67 -6.16
N LYS A 109 6.50 17.76 -5.77
CA LYS A 109 6.23 19.11 -6.32
C LYS A 109 6.51 19.15 -7.83
N SER A 110 7.43 18.33 -8.33
CA SER A 110 7.61 18.18 -9.78
C SER A 110 6.52 17.29 -10.41
N PHE A 111 6.32 16.09 -9.88
CA PHE A 111 5.43 15.05 -10.44
C PHE A 111 4.01 15.11 -9.90
N LEU A 112 3.76 15.17 -8.59
CA LEU A 112 2.39 15.44 -8.08
C LEU A 112 1.89 16.80 -8.52
N SER A 113 2.67 17.89 -8.48
CA SER A 113 2.14 19.14 -9.05
C SER A 113 1.95 19.05 -10.57
N ALA A 114 2.79 18.30 -11.31
CA ALA A 114 2.50 18.01 -12.73
C ALA A 114 1.26 17.13 -12.91
N MET A 115 1.06 16.11 -12.07
CA MET A 115 -0.10 15.22 -12.07
C MET A 115 -1.36 16.01 -11.74
N MET A 116 -1.30 16.92 -10.76
CA MET A 116 -2.41 17.81 -10.38
C MET A 116 -2.68 18.87 -11.46
N LYS A 117 -1.65 19.40 -12.12
CA LYS A 117 -1.80 20.35 -13.24
C LYS A 117 -2.41 19.67 -14.47
N LYS A 118 -1.99 18.45 -14.77
CA LYS A 118 -2.48 17.64 -15.90
C LYS A 118 -3.73 16.82 -15.55
N ASP A 119 -4.16 16.85 -14.30
CA ASP A 119 -5.13 15.95 -13.68
C ASP A 119 -4.98 14.49 -14.17
N ARG A 120 -3.76 13.95 -14.06
CA ARG A 120 -3.42 12.61 -14.53
C ARG A 120 -2.23 12.04 -13.78
N GLY A 121 -2.41 10.91 -13.10
CA GLY A 121 -1.33 10.19 -12.43
C GLY A 121 -1.82 8.98 -11.65
N HIS A 122 -0.90 8.18 -11.12
CA HIS A 122 -1.23 7.12 -10.17
C HIS A 122 -0.16 6.99 -9.08
N ILE A 123 -0.56 7.16 -7.83
CA ILE A 123 0.29 6.96 -6.66
C ILE A 123 0.00 5.59 -6.06
N VAL A 124 1.04 4.77 -5.90
CA VAL A 124 0.93 3.40 -5.37
C VAL A 124 1.69 3.31 -4.05
N THR A 125 0.98 3.02 -2.97
CA THR A 125 1.55 2.88 -1.62
C THR A 125 1.66 1.40 -1.26
N VAL A 126 2.87 0.91 -0.98
CA VAL A 126 3.09 -0.48 -0.54
C VAL A 126 3.22 -0.52 0.98
N ALA A 127 2.12 -0.85 1.66
CA ALA A 127 2.03 -0.96 3.11
C ALA A 127 2.13 -2.42 3.58
N SER A 128 1.27 -2.83 4.51
CA SER A 128 1.20 -4.18 5.09
C SER A 128 -0.13 -4.34 5.82
N ILE A 129 -0.56 -5.58 6.06
CA ILE A 129 -1.63 -5.86 7.03
C ILE A 129 -1.28 -5.29 8.42
N ALA A 130 0.01 -5.21 8.76
CA ALA A 130 0.52 -4.54 9.95
C ALA A 130 0.24 -3.03 10.01
N GLY A 131 -0.29 -2.43 8.93
CA GLY A 131 -0.80 -1.06 8.92
C GLY A 131 -2.30 -0.93 9.16
N GLN A 132 -2.99 -2.06 9.41
CA GLN A 132 -4.41 -2.11 9.78
C GLN A 132 -4.63 -2.82 11.11
N LEU A 133 -3.68 -3.66 11.54
CA LEU A 133 -3.69 -4.34 12.83
C LEU A 133 -2.30 -4.33 13.47
N GLY A 134 -2.25 -4.36 14.80
CA GLY A 134 -1.01 -4.53 15.54
C GLY A 134 -0.55 -5.99 15.54
N VAL A 135 0.73 -6.22 15.24
CA VAL A 135 1.38 -7.53 15.33
C VAL A 135 2.36 -7.48 16.51
N PRO A 136 2.30 -8.44 17.46
CA PRO A 136 3.27 -8.50 18.54
C PRO A 136 4.71 -8.57 18.01
N TYR A 137 5.65 -8.00 18.76
CA TYR A 137 7.08 -8.01 18.42
C TYR A 137 7.47 -7.18 17.19
N LEU A 138 6.53 -6.44 16.59
CA LEU A 138 6.76 -5.60 15.41
C LEU A 138 6.20 -4.19 15.62
N VAL A 139 6.33 -3.63 16.82
CA VAL A 139 5.67 -2.37 17.20
C VAL A 139 6.10 -1.20 16.31
N ASP A 140 7.41 -1.07 16.09
CA ASP A 140 8.05 -0.09 15.21
C ASP A 140 7.63 -0.28 13.74
N TYR A 141 7.67 -1.52 13.26
CA TYR A 141 7.23 -1.86 11.92
C TYR A 141 5.74 -1.56 11.72
N CYS A 142 4.87 -1.99 12.65
CA CYS A 142 3.44 -1.67 12.64
C CYS A 142 3.22 -0.17 12.61
N ALA A 143 3.82 0.59 13.53
CA ALA A 143 3.69 2.05 13.58
C ALA A 143 4.02 2.70 12.21
N SER A 144 5.11 2.26 11.56
CA SER A 144 5.46 2.75 10.22
C SER A 144 4.41 2.41 9.16
N LYS A 145 3.83 1.20 9.19
CA LYS A 145 2.84 0.74 8.21
C LYS A 145 1.47 1.37 8.43
N PHE A 146 1.08 1.64 9.68
CA PHE A 146 -0.09 2.46 10.00
C PHE A 146 0.09 3.88 9.47
N GLY A 147 1.30 4.47 9.63
CA GLY A 147 1.63 5.77 9.07
C GLY A 147 1.46 5.83 7.54
N LEU A 148 1.89 4.79 6.82
CA LEU A 148 1.70 4.70 5.36
C LEU A 148 0.22 4.58 4.95
N VAL A 149 -0.59 3.81 5.68
CA VAL A 149 -2.03 3.69 5.40
C VAL A 149 -2.73 5.03 5.66
N GLY A 150 -2.44 5.67 6.80
CA GLY A 150 -2.98 6.99 7.12
C GLY A 150 -2.59 8.05 6.09
N PHE A 151 -1.31 8.10 5.69
CA PHE A 151 -0.83 8.96 4.62
C PHE A 151 -1.61 8.75 3.31
N HIS A 152 -1.80 7.48 2.93
CA HIS A 152 -2.53 7.13 1.71
C HIS A 152 -3.99 7.60 1.74
N GLU A 153 -4.69 7.36 2.85
CA GLU A 153 -6.09 7.74 3.02
C GLU A 153 -6.27 9.27 3.04
N SER A 154 -5.39 9.98 3.75
CA SER A 154 -5.37 11.45 3.77
C SER A 154 -5.12 12.02 2.38
N LEU A 155 -4.06 11.58 1.68
CA LEU A 155 -3.73 12.07 0.35
C LEU A 155 -4.86 11.79 -0.67
N THR A 156 -5.45 10.61 -0.60
CA THR A 156 -6.59 10.25 -1.47
C THR A 156 -7.79 11.17 -1.23
N SER A 157 -8.04 11.53 0.03
CA SER A 157 -9.14 12.41 0.40
C SER A 157 -8.88 13.85 -0.03
N GLU A 158 -7.67 14.36 0.17
CA GLU A 158 -7.24 15.69 -0.29
C GLU A 158 -7.38 15.84 -1.82
N LEU A 159 -6.89 14.86 -2.59
CA LEU A 159 -7.01 14.87 -4.06
C LEU A 159 -8.47 14.93 -4.51
N LYS A 160 -9.36 14.19 -3.84
CA LYS A 160 -10.80 14.21 -4.13
C LYS A 160 -11.43 15.58 -3.80
N LEU A 161 -11.10 16.16 -2.66
CA LEU A 161 -11.61 17.48 -2.25
C LEU A 161 -11.11 18.61 -3.17
N LEU A 162 -9.92 18.45 -3.74
CA LEU A 162 -9.34 19.38 -4.72
C LEU A 162 -9.86 19.16 -6.16
N GLY A 163 -10.80 18.22 -6.36
CA GLY A 163 -11.36 17.90 -7.68
C GLY A 163 -10.35 17.28 -8.64
N LYS A 164 -9.32 16.59 -8.13
CA LYS A 164 -8.26 15.94 -8.92
C LYS A 164 -8.60 14.48 -9.20
N ASP A 165 -9.71 14.27 -9.89
CA ASP A 165 -10.25 12.93 -10.14
C ASP A 165 -9.35 12.09 -11.06
N GLY A 166 -8.52 12.70 -11.90
CA GLY A 166 -7.60 11.96 -12.77
C GLY A 166 -6.31 11.49 -12.08
N VAL A 167 -6.02 11.96 -10.86
CA VAL A 167 -4.93 11.44 -10.02
C VAL A 167 -5.45 10.29 -9.17
N LYS A 168 -5.11 9.05 -9.54
CA LYS A 168 -5.57 7.85 -8.86
C LYS A 168 -4.60 7.44 -7.75
N THR A 169 -5.11 6.72 -6.76
CA THR A 169 -4.32 6.19 -5.65
C THR A 169 -4.67 4.72 -5.41
N THR A 170 -3.65 3.91 -5.11
CA THR A 170 -3.82 2.51 -4.70
C THR A 170 -2.87 2.16 -3.55
N CYS A 171 -3.37 1.54 -2.48
CA CYS A 171 -2.59 1.05 -1.35
C CYS A 171 -2.67 -0.48 -1.28
N LEU A 172 -1.50 -1.12 -1.16
CA LEU A 172 -1.38 -2.56 -0.97
C LEU A 172 -1.09 -2.89 0.49
N CYS A 173 -1.90 -3.75 1.08
CA CYS A 173 -1.74 -4.28 2.43
C CYS A 173 -1.67 -5.81 2.37
N PRO A 174 -0.51 -6.42 2.01
CA PRO A 174 -0.39 -7.87 2.03
C PRO A 174 -0.12 -8.38 3.45
N VAL A 175 -0.49 -9.64 3.69
CA VAL A 175 -0.02 -10.44 4.82
C VAL A 175 1.45 -10.84 4.63
N PHE A 176 1.97 -11.76 5.44
CA PHE A 176 3.35 -12.22 5.31
C PHE A 176 3.69 -12.64 3.88
N VAL A 177 4.75 -12.04 3.33
CA VAL A 177 5.26 -12.35 1.98
C VAL A 177 6.69 -12.87 2.13
N ASN A 178 6.97 -13.99 1.48
CA ASN A 178 8.33 -14.52 1.43
C ASN A 178 9.19 -13.64 0.52
N THR A 179 9.89 -12.69 1.14
CA THR A 179 10.72 -11.68 0.46
C THR A 179 12.21 -11.82 0.79
N GLY A 180 12.59 -12.85 1.57
CA GLY A 180 13.95 -13.02 2.08
C GLY A 180 14.36 -12.07 3.22
N PHE A 181 13.49 -11.10 3.59
CA PHE A 181 13.74 -10.14 4.68
C PHE A 181 13.51 -10.76 6.08
N VAL A 182 12.62 -11.74 6.18
CA VAL A 182 12.37 -12.52 7.40
C VAL A 182 12.80 -13.95 7.12
N GLN A 183 13.74 -14.49 7.91
CA GLN A 183 14.11 -15.90 7.85
C GLN A 183 12.98 -16.74 8.50
N ASN A 184 12.42 -17.70 7.76
CA ASN A 184 11.38 -18.63 8.24
C ASN A 184 10.22 -17.99 9.02
N PRO A 185 9.42 -17.08 8.42
CA PRO A 185 8.16 -16.67 9.04
C PRO A 185 7.20 -17.86 9.06
N SER A 186 7.10 -18.56 10.19
CA SER A 186 6.05 -19.55 10.44
C SER A 186 4.89 -18.88 11.15
N THR A 187 3.73 -18.89 10.52
CA THR A 187 2.47 -18.55 11.20
C THR A 187 1.50 -19.71 11.05
N ARG A 188 0.90 -20.15 12.16
CA ARG A 188 -0.01 -21.31 12.15
C ARG A 188 -1.31 -21.06 11.37
N VAL A 189 -1.71 -19.79 11.24
CA VAL A 189 -3.03 -19.39 10.72
C VAL A 189 -2.96 -18.63 9.40
N TRP A 190 -1.90 -17.85 9.17
CA TRP A 190 -1.78 -17.00 8.00
C TRP A 190 -0.92 -17.67 6.92
N PRO A 191 -1.33 -17.65 5.64
CA PRO A 191 -0.50 -18.20 4.58
C PRO A 191 0.68 -17.26 4.30
N VAL A 192 1.85 -17.85 4.08
CA VAL A 192 3.00 -17.11 3.53
C VAL A 192 2.82 -17.01 2.03
N LEU A 193 2.66 -15.80 1.52
CA LEU A 193 2.44 -15.55 0.10
C LEU A 193 3.75 -15.48 -0.68
N LYS A 194 3.72 -15.92 -1.94
CA LYS A 194 4.79 -15.65 -2.90
C LYS A 194 4.74 -14.20 -3.34
N THR A 195 5.91 -13.62 -3.60
CA THR A 195 6.01 -12.21 -3.99
C THR A 195 5.30 -11.97 -5.33
N GLU A 196 5.39 -12.90 -6.27
CA GLU A 196 4.79 -12.84 -7.60
C GLU A 196 3.25 -12.76 -7.53
N ASP A 197 2.63 -13.54 -6.65
CA ASP A 197 1.17 -13.55 -6.48
C ASP A 197 0.68 -12.21 -5.93
N VAL A 198 1.42 -11.65 -4.98
CA VAL A 198 1.12 -10.34 -4.38
C VAL A 198 1.25 -9.23 -5.41
N VAL A 199 2.30 -9.26 -6.24
CA VAL A 199 2.51 -8.28 -7.32
C VAL A 199 1.42 -8.39 -8.37
N LYS A 200 0.98 -9.60 -8.73
CA LYS A 200 -0.14 -9.81 -9.66
C LYS A 200 -1.45 -9.21 -9.13
N CYS A 201 -1.77 -9.44 -7.86
CA CYS A 201 -2.93 -8.82 -7.20
C CYS A 201 -2.82 -7.29 -7.15
N LEU A 202 -1.62 -6.77 -6.87
CA LEU A 202 -1.35 -5.34 -6.87
C LEU A 202 -1.59 -4.73 -8.25
N MET A 203 -0.98 -5.29 -9.30
CA MET A 203 -1.16 -4.80 -10.66
C MET A 203 -2.62 -4.84 -11.09
N GLU A 204 -3.35 -5.92 -10.80
CA GLU A 204 -4.78 -5.98 -11.09
C GLU A 204 -5.55 -4.84 -10.42
N GLY A 205 -5.28 -4.58 -9.14
CA GLY A 205 -5.95 -3.48 -8.44
C GLY A 205 -5.54 -2.10 -8.96
N ILE A 206 -4.30 -1.91 -9.40
CA ILE A 206 -3.84 -0.67 -10.02
C ILE A 206 -4.55 -0.43 -11.36
N LEU A 207 -4.55 -1.45 -12.24
CA LEU A 207 -5.20 -1.39 -13.56
C LEU A 207 -6.71 -1.19 -13.44
N THR A 208 -7.31 -1.60 -12.31
CA THR A 208 -8.74 -1.43 -12.01
C THR A 208 -9.05 -0.25 -11.08
N ASN A 209 -8.07 0.59 -10.74
CA ASN A 209 -8.20 1.74 -9.84
C ASN A 209 -8.76 1.41 -8.43
N LYS A 210 -8.46 0.23 -7.90
CA LYS A 210 -8.78 -0.11 -6.51
C LYS A 210 -7.96 0.76 -5.56
N LYS A 211 -8.63 1.44 -4.64
CA LYS A 211 -7.98 2.28 -3.63
C LYS A 211 -7.22 1.46 -2.59
N MET A 212 -7.80 0.34 -2.15
CA MET A 212 -7.20 -0.55 -1.15
C MET A 212 -7.19 -1.99 -1.66
N ILE A 213 -6.05 -2.66 -1.55
CA ILE A 213 -5.86 -4.06 -1.93
C ILE A 213 -5.30 -4.80 -0.72
N ILE A 214 -6.08 -5.71 -0.14
CA ILE A 214 -5.66 -6.59 0.95
C ILE A 214 -5.43 -7.98 0.37
N VAL A 215 -4.28 -8.58 0.63
CA VAL A 215 -3.91 -9.89 0.06
C VAL A 215 -3.54 -10.87 1.18
N PRO A 216 -4.20 -12.04 1.29
CA PRO A 216 -5.35 -12.47 0.48
C PRO A 216 -6.65 -11.75 0.89
N SER A 217 -7.61 -11.64 -0.03
CA SER A 217 -8.88 -10.91 0.20
C SER A 217 -9.71 -11.45 1.38
N SER A 218 -9.55 -12.73 1.75
CA SER A 218 -10.22 -13.36 2.89
C SER A 218 -9.93 -12.64 4.22
N VAL A 219 -8.76 -12.03 4.33
CA VAL A 219 -8.29 -11.28 5.50
C VAL A 219 -9.16 -10.07 5.81
N LYS A 220 -9.71 -9.44 4.76
CA LYS A 220 -10.58 -8.27 4.92
C LYS A 220 -11.76 -8.57 5.84
N TYR A 221 -12.33 -9.77 5.76
CA TYR A 221 -13.43 -10.19 6.62
C TYR A 221 -12.96 -10.44 8.04
N SER A 222 -11.78 -11.04 8.21
CA SER A 222 -11.18 -11.25 9.54
C SER A 222 -10.91 -9.92 10.26
N LEU A 223 -10.46 -8.88 9.55
CA LEU A 223 -10.25 -7.54 10.12
C LEU A 223 -11.54 -6.93 10.69
N ILE A 224 -12.62 -7.01 9.93
CA ILE A 224 -13.94 -6.48 10.34
C ILE A 224 -14.45 -7.27 11.54
N MET A 225 -14.34 -8.60 11.52
CA MET A 225 -14.76 -9.45 12.64
C MET A 225 -13.96 -9.18 13.90
N ASN A 226 -12.66 -8.88 13.78
CA ASN A 226 -11.79 -8.58 14.92
C ASN A 226 -12.27 -7.38 15.75
N GLN A 227 -13.01 -6.43 15.15
CA GLN A 227 -13.55 -5.27 15.85
C GLN A 227 -14.65 -5.63 16.85
N PHE A 228 -15.28 -6.80 16.71
CA PHE A 228 -16.34 -7.28 17.58
C PHE A 228 -15.86 -8.33 18.60
N LEU A 229 -14.60 -8.78 18.53
CA LEU A 229 -14.07 -9.80 19.42
C LEU A 229 -13.58 -9.21 20.76
N PRO A 230 -13.92 -9.82 21.91
CA PRO A 230 -13.37 -9.42 23.20
C PRO A 230 -11.85 -9.58 23.26
N GLU A 231 -11.18 -8.70 23.99
CA GLU A 231 -9.71 -8.66 24.10
C GLU A 231 -9.09 -10.01 24.51
N ARG A 232 -9.76 -10.75 25.42
CA ARG A 232 -9.31 -12.08 25.86
C ARG A 232 -9.26 -13.11 24.71
N VAL A 233 -10.21 -13.02 23.77
CA VAL A 233 -10.25 -13.91 22.59
C VAL A 233 -9.10 -13.55 21.65
N ILE A 234 -8.90 -12.25 21.39
CA ILE A 234 -7.79 -11.76 20.57
C ILE A 234 -6.45 -12.17 21.15
N ALA A 235 -6.24 -12.02 22.46
CA ALA A 235 -5.01 -12.43 23.14
C ALA A 235 -4.75 -13.95 23.02
N THR A 236 -5.80 -14.77 23.14
CA THR A 236 -5.69 -16.23 23.00
C THR A 236 -5.39 -16.62 21.55
N MET A 237 -6.08 -16.01 20.57
CA MET A 237 -5.82 -16.21 19.15
C MET A 237 -4.39 -15.82 18.76
N THR A 238 -3.91 -14.70 19.30
CA THR A 238 -2.54 -14.23 19.07
C THR A 238 -1.50 -15.20 19.64
N LYS A 239 -1.74 -15.77 20.82
CA LYS A 239 -0.88 -16.83 21.38
C LYS A 239 -0.89 -18.10 20.53
N MET A 240 -2.06 -18.48 19.97
CA MET A 240 -2.18 -19.65 19.09
C MET A 240 -1.46 -19.49 17.75
N GLN A 241 -1.22 -18.26 17.29
CA GLN A 241 -0.53 -17.99 16.03
C GLN A 241 0.98 -18.29 16.07
N ASP A 242 1.57 -18.38 17.28
CA ASP A 242 2.99 -18.66 17.55
C ASP A 242 3.95 -17.89 16.63
N ILE A 243 3.76 -16.57 16.58
CA ILE A 243 4.53 -15.69 15.72
C ILE A 243 5.93 -15.51 16.32
N GLN A 244 6.96 -16.01 15.64
CA GLN A 244 8.34 -15.86 16.07
C GLN A 244 9.07 -14.80 15.24
N PHE A 245 9.54 -13.75 15.90
CA PHE A 245 10.45 -12.73 15.33
C PHE A 245 11.66 -12.53 16.24
N SER A 246 12.83 -12.31 15.64
CA SER A 246 14.01 -11.81 16.36
C SER A 246 13.73 -10.37 16.79
N THR A 247 13.61 -10.12 18.10
CA THR A 247 13.41 -8.77 18.63
C THR A 247 14.36 -8.46 19.77
N PRO A 248 14.72 -7.18 19.96
CA PRO A 248 15.53 -6.76 21.11
C PRO A 248 14.82 -6.94 22.46
N TYR A 249 13.51 -7.23 22.45
CA TYR A 249 12.69 -7.41 23.66
C TYR A 249 12.48 -8.87 24.05
N ARG A 250 12.91 -9.83 23.22
CA ARG A 250 12.96 -11.23 23.62
C ARG A 250 14.23 -11.38 24.45
N CYS A 251 14.11 -11.38 25.78
CA CYS A 251 15.14 -12.00 26.59
C CYS A 251 15.25 -13.42 26.09
N ASP A 252 16.35 -13.74 25.41
CA ASP A 252 16.71 -15.12 25.16
C ASP A 252 16.63 -15.81 26.51
N LYS A 253 15.73 -16.79 26.63
CA LYS A 253 15.89 -17.78 27.67
C LYS A 253 17.24 -18.39 27.38
N LYS A 254 18.26 -18.01 28.15
CA LYS A 254 19.46 -18.83 28.27
C LYS A 254 18.95 -20.24 28.52
N GLU A 255 19.25 -21.13 27.58
CA GLU A 255 19.18 -22.56 27.82
C GLU A 255 20.16 -22.82 28.96
N ASP A 256 19.61 -23.03 30.16
CA ASP A 256 20.29 -23.69 31.27
C ASP A 256 20.13 -25.21 31.10
#